data_AF-A0A851DM07-F1
#
_entry.id   AF-A0A851DM07-F1
#
_cell.length_a   1.000
_cell.length_b   1.000
_cell.length_c   1.000
_cell.angle_alpha   90.00
_cell.angle_beta   90.00
_cell.angle_gamma   90.00
#
_symmetry.space_group_name_H-M   'P 1'
#
loop_
_entity.id
_entity.type
_entity.pdbx_description
1 polymer ?
#
loop_
_entity_poly.entity_id
_entity_poly.type
_entity_poly.pdbx_seq_one_letter_code
_entity_poly.pdbx_strand_id
1 'polypeptide(L)'
;VSLIGKTRTYPPTECALIDKQITQYINNRQTCAGVTSDRKVGFNPKDHTDGVREEAGSELPEDETETAGTIWMPGFQPRQKVEQIRNCASLPQDFVDDVVLDVANLLLNATPQESFPNMHDGNTNTWNQGESLSLKEVAEHLNKETLKRLKSEYGGLQTLLKNNHQVFEVLNGRVHIRDWRKEKPSRRAKPEVKRRFSAEAFKTRLCWFFIHHPDGCSLPSESCPYAHGTEELR
;
A
#
# COMPACT_ATOMS: atom_id res chain seq x y z
N VAL A 1 1.51 -25.59 -11.76
CA VAL A 1 1.54 -25.18 -13.19
C VAL A 1 0.40 -24.20 -13.41
N SER A 2 0.68 -22.93 -13.69
CA SER A 2 -0.37 -21.96 -14.01
C SER A 2 -0.94 -22.27 -15.39
N LEU A 3 -2.23 -22.60 -15.46
CA LEU A 3 -2.95 -22.95 -16.71
C LEU A 3 -3.58 -21.73 -17.40
N ILE A 4 -3.30 -20.54 -16.89
CA ILE A 4 -3.86 -19.26 -17.36
C ILE A 4 -3.36 -19.01 -18.79
N GLY A 5 -4.28 -18.83 -19.73
CA GLY A 5 -3.98 -18.50 -21.13
C GLY A 5 -3.76 -19.70 -22.06
N LYS A 6 -3.91 -20.95 -21.60
CA LYS A 6 -3.77 -22.14 -22.47
C LYS A 6 -5.01 -22.45 -23.29
N THR A 7 -6.18 -21.99 -22.86
CA THR A 7 -7.45 -22.20 -23.53
C THR A 7 -8.18 -20.87 -23.67
N ARG A 8 -8.81 -20.65 -24.83
CA ARG A 8 -9.69 -19.50 -25.06
C ARG A 8 -11.07 -19.79 -24.45
N THR A 9 -11.76 -18.73 -24.02
CA THR A 9 -13.10 -18.81 -23.44
C THR A 9 -14.21 -19.00 -24.49
N TYR A 10 -13.87 -18.89 -25.78
CA TYR A 10 -14.76 -19.05 -26.92
C TYR A 10 -14.40 -20.29 -27.76
N PRO A 11 -15.37 -20.87 -28.50
CA PRO A 11 -15.13 -22.04 -29.35
C PRO A 11 -14.07 -21.81 -30.44
N PRO A 12 -13.36 -22.86 -30.89
CA PRO A 12 -12.38 -22.74 -31.98
C PRO A 12 -12.94 -22.16 -33.28
N THR A 13 -14.23 -22.37 -33.55
CA THR A 13 -14.96 -21.85 -34.73
C THR A 13 -15.09 -20.33 -34.72
N GLU A 14 -15.08 -19.71 -33.54
CA GLU A 14 -15.24 -18.26 -33.37
C GLU A 14 -13.89 -17.53 -33.24
N CYS A 15 -12.78 -18.27 -33.16
CA CYS A 15 -11.45 -17.70 -32.92
C CYS A 15 -11.08 -16.58 -33.90
N ALA A 16 -11.26 -16.82 -35.20
CA ALA A 16 -10.89 -15.84 -36.22
C ALA A 16 -11.74 -14.56 -36.15
N LEU A 17 -13.02 -14.68 -35.77
CA LEU A 17 -13.92 -13.54 -35.61
C LEU A 17 -13.55 -12.71 -34.37
N ILE A 18 -13.33 -13.37 -33.23
CA ILE A 18 -12.96 -12.69 -31.98
C ILE A 18 -11.58 -12.04 -32.09
N ASP A 19 -10.59 -12.71 -32.68
CA ASP A 19 -9.24 -12.13 -32.89
C ASP A 19 -9.29 -10.92 -33.83
N LYS A 20 -10.16 -10.92 -34.85
CA LYS A 20 -10.42 -9.76 -35.70
C LYS A 20 -11.03 -8.60 -34.92
N GLN A 21 -12.00 -8.88 -34.04
CA GLN A 21 -12.61 -7.85 -33.17
C GLN A 21 -11.58 -7.26 -32.20
N ILE A 22 -10.73 -8.10 -31.58
CA ILE A 22 -9.63 -7.64 -30.71
C ILE A 22 -8.68 -6.72 -31.49
N THR A 23 -8.27 -7.12 -32.69
CA THR A 23 -7.37 -6.34 -33.54
C THR A 23 -7.98 -4.99 -33.91
N GLN A 24 -9.26 -4.98 -34.30
CA GLN A 24 -9.98 -3.75 -34.61
C GLN A 24 -10.10 -2.83 -33.40
N TYR A 25 -10.38 -3.37 -32.22
CA TYR A 25 -10.45 -2.62 -30.97
C TYR A 25 -9.12 -1.95 -30.61
N ILE A 26 -8.00 -2.69 -30.76
CA ILE A 26 -6.66 -2.15 -30.50
C ILE A 26 -6.33 -1.01 -31.46
N ASN A 27 -6.57 -1.21 -32.76
CA ASN A 27 -6.28 -0.20 -33.78
C ASN A 27 -7.09 1.09 -33.57
N ASN A 28 -8.38 0.96 -33.25
CA ASN A 28 -9.25 2.11 -32.99
C ASN A 28 -8.81 2.94 -31.77
N ARG A 29 -8.14 2.32 -30.79
CA ARG A 29 -7.56 3.04 -29.64
C ARG A 29 -6.21 3.67 -29.96
N GLN A 30 -5.42 3.08 -30.85
CA GLN A 30 -4.14 3.65 -31.27
C GLN A 30 -4.33 4.94 -32.07
N THR A 31 -5.38 5.06 -32.87
CA THR A 31 -5.70 6.27 -33.62
C THR A 31 -6.05 7.48 -32.74
N CYS A 32 -6.46 7.28 -31.48
CA CYS A 32 -6.70 8.39 -30.53
C CYS A 32 -5.49 8.74 -29.66
N ALA A 33 -4.40 7.97 -29.72
CA ALA A 33 -3.17 8.21 -28.95
C ALA A 33 -2.16 9.10 -29.70
N GLY A 34 -2.65 9.95 -30.61
CA GLY A 34 -1.86 10.95 -31.32
C GLY A 34 -1.49 12.15 -30.46
N VAL A 35 -0.79 11.96 -29.34
CA VAL A 35 -0.01 13.02 -28.67
C VAL A 35 1.32 12.42 -28.18
N THR A 36 2.30 12.50 -29.08
CA THR A 36 3.75 12.70 -28.87
C THR A 36 4.47 11.89 -27.77
N SER A 37 5.31 10.94 -28.19
CA SER A 37 6.68 10.86 -27.65
C SER A 37 7.59 10.29 -28.73
N ASP A 38 7.92 11.14 -29.69
CA ASP A 38 8.91 10.80 -30.69
C ASP A 38 10.30 10.98 -30.07
N ARG A 39 11.06 9.89 -30.05
CA ARG A 39 12.48 9.85 -29.71
C ARG A 39 13.23 10.70 -30.72
N LYS A 40 13.82 11.82 -30.31
CA LYS A 40 14.80 12.52 -31.14
C LYS A 40 16.19 12.53 -30.52
N VAL A 41 17.02 11.62 -31.02
CA VAL A 41 18.46 11.81 -31.12
C VAL A 41 18.72 12.61 -32.40
N GLY A 42 19.36 13.78 -32.24
CA GLY A 42 20.40 14.29 -33.15
C GLY A 42 20.03 14.86 -34.52
N PHE A 43 20.53 16.08 -34.73
CA PHE A 43 20.95 16.73 -35.98
C PHE A 43 19.97 17.71 -36.68
N ASN A 44 20.43 18.97 -36.68
CA ASN A 44 19.99 20.15 -37.44
C ASN A 44 20.86 20.21 -38.73
N PRO A 45 20.44 20.83 -39.86
CA PRO A 45 20.47 22.30 -39.99
C PRO A 45 19.38 22.96 -40.88
N LYS A 46 18.89 24.13 -40.41
CA LYS A 46 18.43 25.38 -41.09
C LYS A 46 17.88 25.35 -42.53
N ASP A 47 16.67 25.91 -42.74
CA ASP A 47 16.47 27.27 -43.27
C ASP A 47 15.00 27.77 -43.20
N HIS A 48 14.86 29.09 -43.12
CA HIS A 48 13.64 29.90 -42.94
C HIS A 48 12.66 29.87 -44.14
N THR A 49 11.35 30.01 -43.89
CA THR A 49 10.50 31.15 -44.34
C THR A 49 9.02 31.00 -43.93
N ASP A 50 8.39 32.16 -43.74
CA ASP A 50 6.99 32.46 -43.35
C ASP A 50 5.88 31.75 -44.12
N GLY A 51 4.73 31.55 -43.44
CA GLY A 51 3.48 31.13 -44.07
C GLY A 51 2.30 31.07 -43.11
N VAL A 52 1.38 32.02 -43.27
CA VAL A 52 0.18 32.34 -42.47
C VAL A 52 -1.03 31.42 -42.79
N ARG A 53 -1.99 31.33 -41.82
CA ARG A 53 -3.44 30.98 -41.95
C ARG A 53 -3.79 29.50 -42.26
N GLU A 54 -4.89 28.91 -41.81
CA GLU A 54 -6.26 29.38 -41.51
C GLU A 54 -6.90 28.57 -40.36
N GLU A 55 -7.89 29.18 -39.72
CA GLU A 55 -8.91 28.54 -38.90
C GLU A 55 -9.73 27.52 -39.69
N ALA A 56 -10.16 26.45 -39.02
CA ALA A 56 -11.45 25.84 -39.31
C ALA A 56 -12.01 25.31 -37.99
N GLY A 57 -12.90 26.11 -37.38
CA GLY A 57 -13.76 25.65 -36.31
C GLY A 57 -14.72 24.58 -36.81
N SER A 58 -15.09 23.67 -35.92
CA SER A 58 -16.46 23.19 -35.89
C SER A 58 -16.76 22.70 -34.48
N GLU A 59 -17.65 23.44 -33.84
CA GLU A 59 -18.24 23.17 -32.55
C GLU A 59 -19.18 21.96 -32.59
N LEU A 60 -19.29 21.29 -31.42
CA LEU A 60 -20.44 20.54 -30.87
C LEU A 60 -20.76 19.13 -31.46
N PRO A 61 -21.41 18.20 -30.71
CA PRO A 61 -22.21 18.45 -29.51
C PRO A 61 -21.93 17.56 -28.27
N GLU A 62 -22.39 18.11 -27.15
CA GLU A 62 -22.70 17.41 -25.92
C GLU A 62 -23.97 16.55 -26.10
N ASP A 63 -24.03 15.45 -25.34
CA ASP A 63 -25.21 14.65 -25.02
C ASP A 63 -25.74 13.66 -26.08
N GLU A 64 -25.18 12.44 -26.08
CA GLU A 64 -25.85 11.25 -26.60
C GLU A 64 -25.59 10.08 -25.63
N THR A 65 -26.49 9.95 -24.65
CA THR A 65 -27.11 8.70 -24.20
C THR A 65 -26.27 7.42 -24.15
N GLU A 66 -26.11 6.92 -22.92
CA GLU A 66 -26.13 5.50 -22.54
C GLU A 66 -26.12 4.49 -23.70
N THR A 67 -24.96 4.28 -24.31
CA THR A 67 -24.78 3.11 -25.17
C THR A 67 -24.72 1.91 -24.23
N ALA A 68 -25.86 1.22 -24.11
CA ALA A 68 -25.97 -0.13 -23.56
C ALA A 68 -24.73 -0.91 -24.01
N GLY A 69 -23.84 -1.17 -23.04
CA GLY A 69 -22.52 -1.69 -23.30
C GLY A 69 -22.64 -2.91 -24.19
N THR A 70 -22.13 -2.82 -25.41
CA THR A 70 -22.01 -3.97 -26.30
C THR A 70 -21.26 -5.02 -25.49
N ILE A 71 -21.97 -6.07 -25.09
CA ILE A 71 -21.44 -7.12 -24.24
C ILE A 71 -20.29 -7.76 -25.03
N TRP A 72 -19.06 -7.31 -24.79
CA TRP A 72 -17.86 -7.75 -25.52
C TRP A 72 -17.81 -9.28 -25.50
N MET A 73 -18.13 -9.88 -24.35
CA MET A 73 -18.35 -11.31 -24.24
C MET A 73 -19.47 -11.61 -23.23
N PRO A 74 -20.29 -12.65 -23.46
CA PRO A 74 -21.23 -13.14 -22.46
C PRO A 74 -20.53 -13.42 -21.13
N GLY A 75 -21.01 -12.82 -20.04
CA GLY A 75 -20.45 -13.00 -18.70
C GLY A 75 -19.26 -12.10 -18.33
N PHE A 76 -18.76 -11.26 -19.24
CA PHE A 76 -17.80 -10.21 -18.88
C PHE A 76 -18.55 -9.03 -18.25
N GLN A 77 -18.34 -8.82 -16.96
CA GLN A 77 -18.83 -7.64 -16.26
C GLN A 77 -17.65 -6.70 -15.96
N PRO A 78 -17.51 -5.57 -16.69
CA PRO A 78 -16.52 -4.57 -16.38
C PRO A 78 -16.66 -4.11 -14.93
N ARG A 79 -15.55 -3.77 -14.27
CA ARG A 79 -15.61 -3.08 -12.98
C ARG A 79 -16.39 -1.78 -13.16
N GLN A 80 -17.08 -1.34 -12.10
CA GLN A 80 -17.67 -0.01 -12.06
C GLN A 80 -16.59 1.03 -12.38
N LYS A 81 -16.97 2.06 -13.15
CA LYS A 81 -16.07 3.16 -13.56
C LYS A 81 -15.43 3.88 -12.37
N VAL A 82 -16.08 3.81 -11.19
CA VAL A 82 -15.58 4.35 -9.93
C VAL A 82 -15.43 3.20 -8.94
N GLU A 83 -14.20 2.90 -8.55
CA GLU A 83 -13.94 1.98 -7.44
C GLU A 83 -14.12 2.74 -6.11
N GLN A 84 -14.97 2.22 -5.21
CA GLN A 84 -15.03 2.75 -3.85
C GLN A 84 -13.75 2.36 -3.12
N ILE A 85 -12.86 3.32 -2.91
CA ILE A 85 -11.65 3.12 -2.11
C ILE A 85 -12.07 3.02 -0.65
N ARG A 86 -12.11 1.81 -0.09
CA ARG A 86 -12.19 1.60 1.37
C ARG A 86 -10.85 1.06 1.82
N ASN A 87 -10.13 1.81 2.65
CA ASN A 87 -8.82 1.40 3.12
C ASN A 87 -8.81 1.63 4.63
N CYS A 88 -8.15 0.77 5.41
CA CYS A 88 -7.94 1.05 6.83
C CYS A 88 -7.26 2.42 7.08
N ALA A 89 -6.60 3.02 6.07
CA ALA A 89 -6.06 4.38 6.11
C ALA A 89 -7.13 5.50 6.08
N SER A 90 -8.39 5.22 5.68
CA SER A 90 -9.50 6.18 5.74
C SER A 90 -10.24 6.16 7.09
N LEU A 91 -9.85 5.29 8.02
CA LEU A 91 -10.41 5.30 9.38
C LEU A 91 -9.94 6.53 10.16
N PRO A 92 -10.77 7.05 11.10
CA PRO A 92 -10.34 8.11 12.01
C PRO A 92 -9.08 7.70 12.77
N GLN A 93 -8.12 8.62 12.87
CA GLN A 93 -6.83 8.35 13.50
C GLN A 93 -6.98 7.95 14.97
N ASP A 94 -7.87 8.60 15.71
CA ASP A 94 -8.17 8.28 17.12
C ASP A 94 -8.59 6.81 17.28
N PHE A 95 -9.46 6.32 16.40
CA PHE A 95 -9.88 4.92 16.42
C PHE A 95 -8.73 3.94 16.12
N VAL A 96 -7.85 4.31 15.20
CA VAL A 96 -6.65 3.51 14.91
C VAL A 96 -5.72 3.48 16.12
N ASP A 97 -5.51 4.63 16.74
CA ASP A 97 -4.63 4.79 17.89
C ASP A 97 -5.14 4.02 19.12
N ASP A 98 -6.45 4.05 19.38
CA ASP A 98 -7.09 3.25 20.42
C ASP A 98 -6.85 1.75 20.21
N VAL A 99 -7.08 1.25 18.98
CA VAL A 99 -6.85 -0.16 18.65
C VAL A 99 -5.36 -0.52 18.75
N VAL A 100 -4.47 0.35 18.30
CA VAL A 100 -3.02 0.14 18.40
C VAL A 100 -2.61 0.09 19.88
N LEU A 101 -3.13 0.96 20.71
CA LEU A 101 -2.85 1.01 22.14
C LEU A 101 -3.35 -0.25 22.86
N ASP A 102 -4.58 -0.68 22.58
CA ASP A 102 -5.16 -1.90 23.14
C ASP A 102 -4.32 -3.13 22.80
N VAL A 103 -3.94 -3.29 21.52
CA VAL A 103 -3.12 -4.42 21.07
C VAL A 103 -1.72 -4.35 21.67
N ALA A 104 -1.11 -3.16 21.79
CA ALA A 104 0.20 -3.02 22.41
C ALA A 104 0.18 -3.37 23.90
N ASN A 105 -0.82 -2.88 24.64
CA ASN A 105 -1.01 -3.22 26.04
C ASN A 105 -1.26 -4.72 26.24
N LEU A 106 -2.01 -5.35 25.34
CA LEU A 106 -2.22 -6.79 25.36
C LEU A 106 -0.90 -7.55 25.21
N LEU A 107 -0.04 -7.14 24.26
CA LEU A 107 1.28 -7.77 24.06
C LEU A 107 2.21 -7.53 25.26
N LEU A 108 2.17 -6.35 25.89
CA LEU A 108 3.01 -6.01 27.05
C LEU A 108 2.59 -6.73 28.33
N ASN A 109 1.29 -6.97 28.50
CA ASN A 109 0.73 -7.59 29.71
C ASN A 109 0.54 -9.11 29.59
N ALA A 110 0.72 -9.68 28.40
CA ALA A 110 0.70 -11.12 28.21
C ALA A 110 1.84 -11.75 29.02
N THR A 111 1.47 -12.47 30.08
CA THR A 111 2.42 -13.17 30.94
C THR A 111 3.10 -14.26 30.12
N PRO A 112 4.43 -14.42 30.18
CA PRO A 112 5.13 -15.45 29.41
C PRO A 112 4.47 -16.81 29.65
N GLN A 113 3.79 -17.36 28.64
CA GLN A 113 3.39 -18.76 28.75
C GLN A 113 4.67 -19.58 28.68
N GLU A 114 5.04 -20.16 29.82
CA GLU A 114 5.99 -21.25 30.06
C GLU A 114 6.33 -22.03 28.77
N SER A 115 7.24 -21.47 27.97
CA SER A 115 7.73 -22.11 26.76
C SER A 115 9.18 -21.68 26.54
N PHE A 116 10.03 -22.49 27.16
CA PHE A 116 11.46 -22.69 26.92
C PHE A 116 12.34 -21.42 26.98
N PRO A 117 13.14 -21.24 28.06
CA PRO A 117 14.18 -20.23 28.05
C PRO A 117 15.19 -20.62 26.99
N ASN A 118 15.21 -19.90 25.88
CA ASN A 118 16.37 -19.89 25.01
C ASN A 118 17.54 -19.39 25.85
N MET A 119 18.40 -20.32 26.25
CA MET A 119 19.69 -20.04 26.85
C MET A 119 20.50 -19.19 25.89
N HIS A 120 20.51 -17.88 26.13
CA HIS A 120 21.58 -16.90 25.92
C HIS A 120 20.93 -15.52 25.85
N ASP A 121 21.02 -14.76 26.94
CA ASP A 121 21.86 -13.56 26.98
C ASP A 121 21.61 -12.83 28.31
N GLY A 122 22.58 -12.94 29.23
CA GLY A 122 22.60 -12.17 30.47
C GLY A 122 22.99 -10.73 30.16
N ASN A 123 22.08 -9.97 29.55
CA ASN A 123 22.26 -8.55 29.32
C ASN A 123 21.13 -7.77 30.00
N THR A 124 21.50 -7.05 31.05
CA THR A 124 20.66 -6.16 31.88
C THR A 124 20.21 -4.91 31.13
N ASN A 125 19.66 -5.07 29.92
CA ASN A 125 19.15 -3.99 29.07
C ASN A 125 17.85 -4.43 28.38
N THR A 126 16.97 -5.08 29.13
CA THR A 126 15.75 -5.73 28.64
C THR A 126 14.64 -4.69 28.50
N TRP A 127 14.68 -3.93 27.41
CA TRP A 127 13.50 -3.19 26.97
C TRP A 127 12.34 -4.17 26.77
N ASN A 128 11.19 -3.90 27.39
CA ASN A 128 10.05 -4.81 27.39
C ASN A 128 9.45 -4.91 25.98
N GLN A 129 9.77 -5.99 25.27
CA GLN A 129 9.18 -6.25 23.95
C GLN A 129 7.79 -6.91 24.04
N GLY A 130 7.32 -7.23 25.25
CA GLY A 130 6.12 -8.03 25.45
C GLY A 130 6.24 -9.46 24.90
N GLU A 131 5.10 -10.14 24.85
CA GLU A 131 4.98 -11.48 24.27
C GLU A 131 4.57 -11.43 22.78
N SER A 132 4.59 -12.59 22.14
CA SER A 132 4.07 -12.78 20.80
C SER A 132 2.68 -13.39 20.82
N LEU A 133 1.72 -12.74 20.16
CA LEU A 133 0.35 -13.25 20.05
C LEU A 133 0.00 -13.55 18.60
N SER A 134 -0.74 -14.62 18.39
CA SER A 134 -1.36 -14.91 17.10
C SER A 134 -2.43 -13.86 16.77
N LEU A 135 -2.65 -13.62 15.48
CA LEU A 135 -3.73 -12.73 15.01
C LEU A 135 -5.11 -13.17 15.52
N LYS A 136 -5.28 -14.46 15.84
CA LYS A 136 -6.52 -14.99 16.41
C LYS A 136 -6.70 -14.52 17.85
N GLU A 137 -5.68 -14.67 18.70
CA GLU A 137 -5.71 -14.21 20.10
C GLU A 137 -5.96 -12.70 20.15
N VAL A 138 -5.24 -11.92 19.33
CA VAL A 138 -5.46 -10.46 19.25
C VAL A 138 -6.91 -10.15 18.84
N ALA A 139 -7.47 -10.89 17.88
CA ALA A 139 -8.86 -10.70 17.49
C ALA A 139 -9.87 -11.14 18.55
N GLU A 140 -9.55 -12.08 19.43
CA GLU A 140 -10.45 -12.51 20.51
C GLU A 140 -10.54 -11.46 21.63
N HIS A 141 -9.46 -10.71 21.87
CA HIS A 141 -9.42 -9.62 22.85
C HIS A 141 -10.05 -8.32 22.36
N LEU A 142 -10.10 -8.09 21.04
CA LEU A 142 -10.72 -6.90 20.47
C LEU A 142 -12.25 -7.01 20.43
N ASN A 143 -12.92 -5.88 20.67
CA ASN A 143 -14.38 -5.80 20.61
C ASN A 143 -14.92 -6.23 19.23
N LYS A 144 -16.04 -6.97 19.25
CA LYS A 144 -16.69 -7.46 18.01
C LYS A 144 -17.09 -6.34 17.06
N GLU A 145 -17.45 -5.17 17.59
CA GLU A 145 -17.79 -3.98 16.78
C GLU A 145 -16.55 -3.40 16.09
N THR A 146 -15.44 -3.27 16.82
CA THR A 146 -14.13 -2.86 16.29
C THR A 146 -13.70 -3.77 15.14
N LEU A 147 -13.81 -5.09 15.31
CA LEU A 147 -13.46 -6.05 14.26
C LEU A 147 -14.38 -5.97 13.03
N LYS A 148 -15.69 -5.75 13.24
CA LYS A 148 -16.62 -5.55 12.11
C LYS A 148 -16.25 -4.31 11.31
N ARG A 149 -15.92 -3.21 12.00
CA ARG A 149 -15.49 -1.96 11.38
C ARG A 149 -14.16 -2.12 10.64
N LEU A 150 -13.20 -2.83 11.22
CA LEU A 150 -11.94 -3.13 10.55
C LEU A 150 -12.13 -4.03 9.32
N LYS A 151 -13.10 -4.96 9.35
CA LYS A 151 -13.44 -5.82 8.21
C LYS A 151 -14.22 -5.11 7.12
N SER A 152 -15.00 -4.08 7.44
CA SER A 152 -15.74 -3.31 6.44
C SER A 152 -14.83 -2.42 5.60
N GLU A 153 -13.68 -2.05 6.15
CA GLU A 153 -12.58 -1.44 5.41
C GLU A 153 -11.74 -2.54 4.74
N TYR A 154 -11.43 -2.42 3.45
CA TYR A 154 -10.64 -3.45 2.76
C TYR A 154 -9.24 -3.51 3.39
N GLY A 155 -8.97 -4.57 4.16
CA GLY A 155 -7.67 -4.80 4.80
C GLY A 155 -7.75 -5.53 6.14
N GLY A 156 -8.79 -5.32 6.94
CA GLY A 156 -8.95 -5.98 8.23
C GLY A 156 -7.86 -5.65 9.27
N LEU A 157 -7.89 -6.38 10.39
CA LEU A 157 -6.95 -6.23 11.51
C LEU A 157 -5.49 -6.43 11.09
N GLN A 158 -5.21 -7.45 10.28
CA GLN A 158 -3.83 -7.75 9.87
C GLN A 158 -3.20 -6.60 9.08
N THR A 159 -3.96 -5.97 8.18
CA THR A 159 -3.46 -4.83 7.40
C THR A 159 -3.26 -3.60 8.28
N LEU A 160 -4.16 -3.36 9.23
CA LEU A 160 -3.99 -2.29 10.23
C LEU A 160 -2.66 -2.43 10.98
N LEU A 161 -2.39 -3.62 11.51
CA LEU A 161 -1.17 -3.89 12.27
C LEU A 161 0.09 -3.78 11.38
N LYS A 162 0.02 -4.25 10.13
CA LYS A 162 1.11 -4.08 9.16
C LYS A 162 1.37 -2.63 8.75
N ASN A 163 0.33 -1.81 8.68
CA ASN A 163 0.45 -0.39 8.34
C ASN A 163 1.11 0.40 9.49
N ASN A 164 0.79 0.03 10.73
CA ASN A 164 1.42 0.54 11.95
C ASN A 164 2.80 -0.07 12.23
N HIS A 165 3.65 -0.03 11.19
CA HIS A 165 5.00 -0.59 11.18
C HIS A 165 5.96 0.06 12.19
N GLN A 166 5.60 1.21 12.74
CA GLN A 166 6.34 1.81 13.86
C GLN A 166 6.30 0.89 15.06
N VAL A 167 5.11 0.41 15.41
CA VAL A 167 4.82 -0.27 16.67
C VAL A 167 4.89 -1.78 16.52
N PHE A 168 4.32 -2.33 15.44
CA PHE A 168 4.13 -3.77 15.29
C PHE A 168 4.97 -4.39 14.18
N GLU A 169 5.36 -5.63 14.41
CA GLU A 169 5.90 -6.53 13.41
C GLU A 169 5.03 -7.78 13.30
N VAL A 170 4.51 -8.03 12.10
CA VAL A 170 3.63 -9.18 11.82
C VAL A 170 4.37 -10.23 11.00
N LEU A 171 4.82 -11.31 11.64
CA LEU A 171 5.54 -12.42 11.04
C LEU A 171 4.79 -13.73 11.25
N ASN A 172 4.62 -14.53 10.20
CA ASN A 172 3.99 -15.87 10.27
C ASN A 172 2.61 -15.89 10.96
N GLY A 173 1.82 -14.81 10.84
CA GLY A 173 0.51 -14.69 11.48
C GLY A 173 0.56 -14.41 12.99
N ARG A 174 1.74 -14.09 13.52
CA ARG A 174 1.97 -13.60 14.88
C ARG A 174 2.34 -12.13 14.86
N VAL A 175 1.92 -11.42 15.89
CA VAL A 175 2.11 -9.98 16.11
C VAL A 175 3.04 -9.84 17.31
N HIS A 176 4.03 -8.95 17.17
CA HIS A 176 5.01 -8.64 18.19
C HIS A 176 5.19 -7.14 18.21
N ILE A 177 5.60 -6.60 19.35
CA ILE A 177 6.11 -5.23 19.40
C ILE A 177 7.46 -5.20 18.69
N ARG A 178 7.62 -4.22 17.80
CA ARG A 178 8.81 -4.06 16.98
C ARG A 178 9.95 -3.47 17.80
N ASP A 179 11.06 -4.19 17.88
CA ASP A 179 12.29 -3.67 18.47
C ASP A 179 13.25 -3.16 17.38
N TRP A 180 13.37 -1.83 17.31
CA TRP A 180 14.23 -1.15 16.34
C TRP A 180 15.73 -1.37 16.58
N ARG A 181 16.16 -1.82 17.77
CA ARG A 181 17.57 -2.17 18.05
C ARG A 181 18.01 -3.46 17.34
N LYS A 182 17.08 -4.38 17.14
CA LYS A 182 17.33 -5.69 16.50
C LYS A 182 17.31 -5.63 14.98
N GLU A 183 16.98 -4.47 14.38
CA GLU A 183 16.94 -4.31 12.93
C GLU A 183 18.34 -4.45 12.34
N LYS A 184 18.62 -5.64 11.80
CA LYS A 184 19.83 -5.86 11.00
C LYS A 184 19.70 -4.98 9.75
N PRO A 185 20.68 -4.10 9.45
CA PRO A 185 20.67 -3.37 8.18
C PRO A 185 20.63 -4.41 7.07
N SER A 186 19.51 -4.47 6.35
CA SER A 186 19.35 -5.34 5.21
C SER A 186 20.53 -5.08 4.26
N ARG A 187 21.34 -6.10 3.98
CA ARG A 187 22.47 -6.05 3.04
C ARG A 187 22.05 -5.70 1.60
N ARG A 188 20.75 -5.55 1.34
CA ARG A 188 20.26 -4.98 0.09
C ARG A 188 20.40 -3.47 0.21
N ALA A 189 21.49 -2.92 -0.34
CA ALA A 189 21.68 -1.49 -0.52
C ALA A 189 20.35 -0.88 -1.01
N LYS A 190 19.70 -0.11 -0.13
CA LYS A 190 18.47 0.60 -0.52
C LYS A 190 18.88 1.54 -1.65
N PRO A 191 18.18 1.54 -2.80
CA PRO A 191 18.47 2.48 -3.88
C PRO A 191 18.42 3.92 -3.34
N GLU A 192 19.35 4.78 -3.76
CA GLU A 192 19.57 6.13 -3.22
C GLU A 192 18.29 6.98 -3.14
N VAL A 193 17.36 6.75 -4.07
CA VAL A 193 16.04 7.38 -4.10
C VAL A 193 15.25 7.13 -2.80
N LYS A 194 15.24 5.91 -2.25
CA LYS A 194 14.56 5.59 -0.98
C LYS A 194 15.27 6.18 0.25
N ARG A 195 16.59 6.42 0.17
CA ARG A 195 17.34 7.09 1.25
C ARG A 195 16.91 8.55 1.40
N ARG A 196 16.68 9.26 0.29
CA ARG A 196 16.19 10.65 0.33
C ARG A 196 14.79 10.75 0.95
N PHE A 197 13.86 9.87 0.57
CA PHE A 197 12.54 9.78 1.21
C PHE A 197 12.60 9.48 2.72
N SER A 198 13.63 8.78 3.19
CA SER A 198 13.81 8.50 4.62
C SER A 198 14.28 9.73 5.41
N ALA A 199 15.03 10.63 4.76
CA ALA A 199 15.50 11.88 5.37
C ALA A 199 14.40 12.95 5.40
N GLU A 200 13.55 13.00 4.37
CA GLU A 200 12.41 13.92 4.31
C GLU A 200 11.26 13.49 5.25
N ALA A 201 11.11 12.18 5.50
CA ALA A 201 10.17 11.66 6.49
C ALA A 201 10.71 11.67 7.94
N PHE A 202 11.96 12.10 8.17
CA PHE A 202 12.60 12.04 9.48
C PHE A 202 11.97 13.06 10.44
N LYS A 203 11.46 12.56 11.58
CA LYS A 203 10.81 13.35 12.64
C LYS A 203 9.58 14.15 12.18
N THR A 204 8.86 13.64 11.17
CA THR A 204 7.57 14.20 10.71
C THR A 204 6.38 13.81 11.59
N ARG A 205 6.54 12.80 12.44
CA ARG A 205 5.52 12.27 13.35
C ARG A 205 6.11 12.00 14.72
N LEU A 206 5.27 12.13 15.75
CA LEU A 206 5.64 11.77 17.12
C LEU A 206 5.95 10.27 17.25
N CYS A 207 6.88 9.95 18.14
CA CYS A 207 7.27 8.59 18.43
C CYS A 207 6.23 7.91 19.32
N TRP A 208 5.53 6.91 18.79
CA TRP A 208 4.54 6.15 19.55
C TRP A 208 5.15 5.52 20.81
N PHE A 209 6.36 4.96 20.72
CA PHE A 209 7.02 4.36 21.88
C PHE A 209 7.39 5.37 22.96
N PHE A 210 7.73 6.60 22.58
CA PHE A 210 8.02 7.64 23.56
C PHE A 210 6.76 8.03 24.35
N ILE A 211 5.60 8.04 23.70
CA ILE A 211 4.34 8.49 24.30
C ILE A 211 3.66 7.39 25.10
N HIS A 212 3.63 6.16 24.57
CA HIS A 212 2.73 5.10 25.06
C HIS A 212 3.45 3.89 25.67
N HIS A 213 4.74 3.68 25.38
CA HIS A 213 5.44 2.51 25.88
C HIS A 213 5.93 2.74 27.32
N PRO A 214 5.74 1.79 28.26
CA PRO A 214 6.13 1.96 29.66
C PRO A 214 7.64 2.21 29.85
N ASP A 215 8.48 1.55 29.04
CA ASP A 215 9.94 1.76 29.05
C ASP A 215 10.42 2.89 28.11
N GLY A 216 9.48 3.61 27.48
CA GLY A 216 9.80 4.61 26.45
C GLY A 216 10.36 3.99 25.16
N CYS A 217 10.94 4.84 24.30
CA CYS A 217 11.54 4.38 23.05
C CYS A 217 12.84 3.60 23.27
N SER A 218 13.00 2.49 22.56
CA SER A 218 14.24 1.72 22.62
C SER A 218 15.43 2.46 21.98
N LEU A 219 15.20 3.40 21.07
CA LEU A 219 16.27 4.19 20.45
C LEU A 219 16.51 5.52 21.18
N PRO A 220 17.76 6.02 21.22
CA PRO A 220 18.04 7.43 21.51
C PRO A 220 17.29 8.37 20.55
N SER A 221 16.92 9.57 21.02
CA SER A 221 16.21 10.58 20.22
C SER A 221 16.93 10.93 18.89
N GLU A 222 18.27 10.91 18.89
CA GLU A 222 19.07 11.24 17.70
C GLU A 222 18.98 10.16 16.60
N SER A 223 18.80 8.90 16.98
CA SER A 223 18.73 7.77 16.05
C SER A 223 17.30 7.31 15.76
N CYS A 224 16.33 7.78 16.54
CA CYS A 224 14.92 7.50 16.29
C CYS A 224 14.44 8.27 15.05
N PRO A 225 13.80 7.59 14.06
CA PRO A 225 13.22 8.26 12.90
C PRO A 225 11.96 9.09 13.23
N TYR A 226 11.44 8.98 14.46
CA TYR A 226 10.25 9.67 14.94
C TYR A 226 10.61 10.66 16.06
N ALA A 227 9.82 11.72 16.21
CA ALA A 227 10.09 12.80 17.17
C ALA A 227 9.77 12.39 18.62
N HIS A 228 10.72 12.56 19.54
CA HIS A 228 10.51 12.35 20.99
C HIS A 228 10.02 13.64 21.65
N GLY A 229 8.83 14.10 21.26
CA GLY A 229 8.27 15.37 21.71
C GLY A 229 8.00 16.34 20.56
N THR A 230 7.32 17.44 20.86
CA THR A 230 6.92 18.45 19.88
C THR A 230 8.09 19.26 19.34
N GLU A 231 9.12 19.44 20.16
CA GLU A 231 10.37 20.16 19.86
C GLU A 231 11.20 19.48 18.77
N GLU A 232 11.02 18.18 18.57
CA GLU A 232 11.73 17.42 17.56
C GLU A 232 10.97 17.29 16.24
N LEU A 233 9.69 17.66 16.22
CA LEU A 233 8.81 17.52 15.08
C LEU A 233 9.18 18.54 13.98
N ARG A 234 9.26 18.07 12.73
CA ARG A 234 9.64 18.88 11.56
C ARG A 234 8.60 18.83 10.44
#